data_AF-A0A7Y0XGK8-F1
#
_entry.id   AF-A0A7Y0XGK8-F1
#
_cell.length_a   1.000
_cell.length_b   1.000
_cell.length_c   1.000
_cell.angle_alpha   90.00
_cell.angle_beta   90.00
_cell.angle_gamma   90.00
#
_symmetry.space_group_name_H-M   'P 1'
#
loop_
_entity.id
_entity.type
_entity.pdbx_description
1 polymer ?
#
loop_
_entity_poly.entity_id
_entity_poly.type
_entity_poly.pdbx_seq_one_letter_code
_entity_poly.pdbx_strand_id
1 'polypeptide(L)'
;TNSLPEVCGRVCPQDRLCEGSCTLNDDFGAVTIGNIEKYITDKAFEMGWKPDMSKVEWTDKKVAIIGAGPAGLAAADILVRNGVKPVVFDRYPESGGLLTLG
;
A
#
# COMPACT_ATOMS: atom_id res chain seq x y z
N THR A 1 3.08 2.96 7.29
CA THR A 1 4.35 3.14 6.55
C THR A 1 4.18 2.79 5.09
N ASN A 2 3.44 1.74 4.78
CA ASN A 2 3.06 1.34 3.43
C ASN A 2 1.63 1.80 3.10
N SER A 3 1.39 2.19 1.85
CA SER A 3 0.08 2.60 1.33
C SER A 3 -0.74 1.44 0.77
N LEU A 4 -0.13 0.28 0.51
CA LEU A 4 -0.78 -0.92 -0.06
C LEU A 4 -0.46 -2.19 0.76
N PRO A 5 -0.67 -2.20 2.09
CA PRO A 5 -0.35 -3.36 2.92
C PRO A 5 -1.13 -4.64 2.53
N GLU A 6 -2.34 -4.49 2.01
CA GLU A 6 -3.16 -5.59 1.51
C GLU A 6 -2.53 -6.31 0.32
N VAL A 7 -1.74 -5.60 -0.48
CA VAL A 7 -1.03 -6.18 -1.62
C VAL A 7 0.30 -6.76 -1.14
N CYS A 8 1.08 -5.97 -0.40
CA CYS A 8 2.42 -6.37 0.05
C CYS A 8 2.40 -7.64 0.91
N GLY A 9 1.43 -7.79 1.82
CA GLY A 9 1.29 -9.01 2.61
C GLY A 9 1.05 -10.28 1.78
N ARG A 10 0.63 -10.14 0.51
CA ARG A 10 0.32 -11.25 -0.39
C ARG A 10 1.42 -11.52 -1.42
N VAL A 11 2.07 -10.49 -1.96
CA VAL A 11 2.93 -10.61 -3.15
C VAL A 11 4.41 -10.30 -2.90
N CYS A 12 4.76 -9.70 -1.76
CA CYS A 12 6.16 -9.47 -1.45
C CYS A 12 6.92 -10.80 -1.41
N PRO A 13 8.16 -10.89 -1.93
CA PRO A 13 9.00 -12.07 -1.72
C PRO A 13 9.55 -12.05 -0.29
N GLN A 14 8.75 -12.49 0.69
CA GLN A 14 9.07 -12.30 2.11
C GLN A 14 10.37 -13.01 2.53
N ASP A 15 10.65 -14.17 1.93
CA ASP A 15 11.88 -14.96 2.10
C ASP A 15 13.15 -14.18 1.75
N ARG A 16 13.05 -13.20 0.85
CA ARG A 16 14.17 -12.32 0.44
C ARG A 16 14.15 -10.96 1.12
N LEU A 17 13.13 -10.68 1.93
CA LEU A 17 12.90 -9.40 2.56
C LEU A 17 12.76 -9.57 4.08
N CYS A 18 11.61 -9.19 4.65
CA CYS A 18 11.40 -9.13 6.08
C CYS A 18 11.59 -10.48 6.78
N GLU A 19 11.03 -11.56 6.24
CA GLU A 19 11.10 -12.89 6.85
C GLU A 19 12.50 -13.51 6.69
N GLY A 20 13.17 -13.25 5.57
CA GLY A 20 14.56 -13.65 5.35
C GLY A 20 15.55 -13.06 6.35
N SER A 21 15.22 -11.92 6.96
CA SER A 21 16.05 -11.26 7.99
C SER A 21 15.54 -11.52 9.42
N CYS A 22 14.58 -12.44 9.61
CA CYS A 22 14.01 -12.72 10.92
C CYS A 22 15.04 -13.44 11.82
N THR A 23 15.28 -12.90 13.02
CA THR A 23 16.26 -13.47 13.97
C THR A 23 15.87 -14.86 14.50
N LEU A 24 14.62 -15.28 14.32
CA LEU A 24 14.14 -16.61 14.71
C LEU A 24 14.26 -17.65 13.59
N ASN A 25 14.63 -17.22 12.37
CA ASN A 25 14.57 -18.06 11.18
C ASN A 25 15.47 -19.30 11.27
N ASP A 26 16.64 -19.16 11.89
CA ASP A 26 17.64 -20.23 11.98
C ASP A 26 17.19 -21.39 12.91
N ASP A 27 16.46 -21.08 13.98
CA ASP A 27 16.11 -22.06 15.02
C ASP A 27 14.64 -22.53 14.97
N PHE A 28 13.71 -21.61 14.67
CA PHE A 28 12.26 -21.85 14.79
C PHE A 28 11.51 -21.62 13.47
N GLY A 29 12.21 -21.19 12.42
CA GLY A 29 11.61 -20.65 11.20
C GLY A 29 11.18 -19.19 11.38
N ALA A 30 11.13 -18.46 10.27
CA ALA A 30 10.75 -17.06 10.29
C ALA A 30 9.30 -16.87 10.76
N VAL A 31 9.05 -15.76 11.46
CA VAL A 31 7.68 -15.28 11.69
C VAL A 31 7.05 -15.00 10.34
N THR A 32 5.81 -15.45 10.14
CA THR A 32 5.06 -15.24 8.88
C THR A 32 4.49 -13.82 8.80
N ILE A 33 5.39 -12.82 8.76
CA ILE A 33 5.09 -11.39 8.73
C ILE A 33 4.11 -11.05 7.61
N GLY A 34 4.28 -11.59 6.41
CA GLY A 34 3.38 -11.35 5.28
C GLY A 34 1.95 -11.81 5.56
N ASN A 35 1.81 -12.99 6.17
CA ASN A 35 0.49 -13.53 6.54
C ASN A 35 -0.18 -12.71 7.64
N ILE A 36 0.60 -12.21 8.61
CA ILE A 36 0.09 -11.33 9.66
C ILE A 36 -0.37 -10.00 9.05
N GLU A 37 0.44 -9.38 8.17
CA GLU A 37 0.09 -8.13 7.45
C GLU A 37 -1.21 -8.32 6.65
N LYS A 38 -1.32 -9.40 5.88
CA LYS A 38 -2.55 -9.76 5.17
C LYS A 38 -3.73 -9.88 6.14
N TYR A 39 -3.59 -10.64 7.21
CA TYR A 39 -4.68 -10.91 8.15
C TYR A 39 -5.22 -9.63 8.80
N ILE A 40 -4.34 -8.76 9.30
CA ILE A 40 -4.76 -7.53 9.96
C ILE A 40 -5.43 -6.57 8.98
N THR A 41 -4.95 -6.51 7.73
CA THR A 41 -5.54 -5.62 6.72
C THR A 41 -6.88 -6.14 6.23
N ASP A 42 -7.03 -7.45 6.03
CA ASP A 42 -8.31 -8.06 5.68
C ASP A 42 -9.36 -7.82 6.77
N LYS A 43 -8.97 -7.99 8.04
CA LYS A 43 -9.86 -7.69 9.17
C LYS A 43 -10.25 -6.22 9.23
N ALA A 44 -9.32 -5.30 8.96
CA ALA A 44 -9.64 -3.88 8.89
C ALA A 44 -10.68 -3.58 7.79
N PHE A 45 -10.56 -4.21 6.62
CA PHE A 45 -11.57 -4.07 5.55
C PHE A 45 -12.92 -4.67 5.93
N GLU A 46 -12.96 -5.87 6.51
CA GLU A 46 -14.19 -6.49 7.00
C GLU A 46 -14.91 -5.62 8.02
N MET A 47 -14.15 -4.95 8.90
CA MET A 47 -14.67 -4.01 9.90
C MET A 47 -15.01 -2.63 9.31
N GLY A 48 -14.78 -2.41 8.02
CA GLY A 48 -15.06 -1.15 7.34
C GLY A 48 -14.16 0.02 7.76
N TRP A 49 -12.98 -0.26 8.32
CA TRP A 49 -12.04 0.77 8.75
C TRP A 49 -11.54 1.56 7.54
N LYS A 50 -11.47 2.88 7.71
CA LYS A 50 -10.95 3.80 6.69
C LYS A 50 -10.01 4.80 7.34
N PRO A 51 -8.98 5.28 6.62
CA PRO A 51 -8.17 6.38 7.11
C PRO A 51 -9.03 7.62 7.43
N ASP A 52 -8.82 8.21 8.59
CA ASP A 52 -9.39 9.51 8.93
C ASP A 52 -8.54 10.62 8.29
N MET A 53 -9.17 11.43 7.45
CA MET A 53 -8.55 12.54 6.72
C MET A 53 -9.04 13.91 7.22
N SER A 54 -9.84 13.94 8.30
CA SER A 54 -10.48 15.16 8.81
C SER A 54 -9.50 16.23 9.31
N LYS A 55 -8.28 15.84 9.69
CA LYS A 55 -7.25 16.72 10.23
C LYS A 55 -6.24 17.20 9.18
N VAL A 56 -6.42 16.85 7.91
CA VAL A 56 -5.51 17.28 6.86
C VAL A 56 -5.77 18.75 6.52
N GLU A 57 -4.73 19.57 6.65
CA GLU A 57 -4.75 20.96 6.18
C GLU A 57 -4.47 21.01 4.67
N TRP A 58 -5.45 21.45 3.89
CA TRP A 58 -5.34 21.47 2.44
C TRP A 58 -4.56 22.68 1.94
N THR A 59 -3.64 22.42 1.02
CA THR A 59 -2.96 23.43 0.22
C THR A 59 -3.74 23.71 -1.07
N ASP A 60 -3.39 24.80 -1.75
CA ASP A 60 -3.87 25.12 -3.10
C ASP A 60 -3.11 24.36 -4.21
N LYS A 61 -2.08 23.59 -3.85
CA LYS A 61 -1.21 22.87 -4.78
C LYS A 61 -1.92 21.66 -5.39
N LYS A 62 -1.65 21.44 -6.67
CA LYS A 62 -2.13 20.28 -7.44
C LYS A 62 -0.97 19.58 -8.12
N VAL A 63 -1.02 18.25 -8.14
CA VAL A 63 0.02 17.41 -8.76
C VAL A 63 -0.63 16.42 -9.71
N ALA A 64 -0.13 16.34 -10.94
CA ALA A 64 -0.51 15.30 -11.88
C ALA A 64 0.40 14.08 -11.70
N ILE A 65 -0.19 12.89 -11.66
CA ILE A 65 0.51 11.60 -11.60
C ILE A 65 0.16 10.81 -12.85
N ILE A 66 1.17 10.34 -13.58
CA ILE A 66 0.98 9.53 -14.79
C ILE A 66 1.20 8.06 -14.43
N GLY A 67 0.16 7.26 -14.56
CA GLY A 67 0.11 5.84 -14.20
C GLY A 67 -0.56 5.59 -12.85
N ALA A 68 -1.58 4.74 -12.85
CA ALA A 68 -2.34 4.28 -11.68
C ALA A 68 -1.87 2.91 -11.18
N GLY A 69 -0.59 2.56 -11.40
CA GLY A 69 0.04 1.40 -10.77
C GLY A 69 0.40 1.65 -9.30
N PRO A 70 1.01 0.66 -8.61
CA PRO A 70 1.35 0.76 -7.19
C PRO A 70 2.14 2.02 -6.83
N ALA A 71 3.10 2.40 -7.67
CA ALA A 71 3.93 3.59 -7.45
C ALA A 71 3.11 4.89 -7.48
N GLY A 72 2.25 5.05 -8.49
CA GLY A 72 1.42 6.26 -8.63
C GLY A 72 0.35 6.38 -7.55
N LEU A 73 -0.28 5.25 -7.18
CA LEU A 73 -1.26 5.22 -6.10
C LEU A 73 -0.64 5.48 -4.72
N ALA A 74 0.54 4.90 -4.44
CA ALA A 74 1.26 5.18 -3.21
C ALA A 74 1.69 6.66 -3.12
N ALA A 75 2.18 7.23 -4.23
CA ALA A 75 2.50 8.67 -4.29
C ALA A 75 1.25 9.53 -4.04
N ALA A 76 0.10 9.17 -4.61
CA ALA A 76 -1.17 9.86 -4.38
C ALA A 76 -1.61 9.81 -2.90
N ASP A 77 -1.48 8.65 -2.24
CA ASP A 77 -1.79 8.48 -0.81
C ASP A 77 -0.92 9.39 0.07
N ILE A 78 0.38 9.45 -0.18
CA ILE A 78 1.27 10.36 0.57
C ILE A 78 0.91 11.83 0.31
N LEU A 79 0.67 12.22 -0.95
CA LEU A 79 0.33 13.61 -1.28
C LEU A 79 -0.99 14.05 -0.63
N VAL A 80 -2.03 13.21 -0.68
CA VAL A 80 -3.34 13.55 -0.11
C VAL A 80 -3.29 13.68 1.41
N ARG A 81 -2.49 12.84 2.10
CA ARG A 81 -2.25 12.94 3.55
C ARG A 81 -1.50 14.20 3.96
N ASN A 82 -0.75 14.80 3.03
CA ASN A 82 -0.03 16.07 3.24
C ASN A 82 -0.79 17.28 2.65
N GLY A 83 -2.08 17.12 2.33
CA GLY A 83 -2.93 18.23 1.90
C GLY A 83 -2.68 18.72 0.48
N VAL A 84 -1.95 17.97 -0.34
CA VAL A 84 -1.80 18.26 -1.77
C VAL A 84 -2.89 17.51 -2.54
N LYS A 85 -3.44 18.11 -3.61
CA LYS A 85 -4.46 17.45 -4.44
C LYS A 85 -3.82 16.71 -5.62
N PRO A 86 -3.63 15.37 -5.55
CA PRO A 86 -3.18 14.59 -6.69
C PRO A 86 -4.31 14.38 -7.70
N VAL A 87 -3.96 14.31 -8.98
CA VAL A 87 -4.82 13.85 -10.07
C VAL A 87 -4.07 12.75 -10.82
N VAL A 88 -4.59 11.54 -10.77
CA VAL A 88 -3.97 10.37 -11.40
C VAL A 88 -4.58 10.19 -12.79
N PHE A 89 -3.71 10.07 -13.80
CA PHE A 89 -4.07 9.79 -15.18
C PHE A 89 -3.55 8.41 -15.54
N ASP A 90 -4.41 7.55 -16.08
CA ASP A 90 -4.01 6.25 -16.61
C ASP A 90 -4.45 6.09 -18.06
N ARG A 91 -3.74 5.24 -18.80
CA ARG A 91 -4.07 4.87 -20.17
C ARG A 91 -5.22 3.86 -20.21
N TYR A 92 -5.28 2.95 -19.23
CA TYR A 92 -6.25 1.88 -19.17
C TYR A 92 -7.51 2.30 -18.42
N PRO A 93 -8.67 1.68 -18.71
CA PRO A 93 -9.92 1.97 -17.98
C PRO A 93 -9.88 1.60 -16.51
N GLU A 94 -9.07 0.59 -16.14
CA GLU A 94 -8.96 0.08 -14.77
C GLU A 94 -7.65 0.54 -14.12
N SER A 95 -7.74 0.95 -12.86
CA SER A 95 -6.58 1.33 -12.04
C SER A 95 -5.92 0.10 -11.40
N GLY A 96 -4.67 0.24 -10.98
CA GLY A 96 -3.87 -0.79 -10.29
C GLY A 96 -2.67 -1.30 -11.10
N GLY A 97 -2.58 -0.98 -12.40
CA GLY A 97 -1.47 -1.41 -13.25
C GLY A 97 -1.36 -2.93 -13.32
N LEU A 98 -0.15 -3.48 -13.12
CA LEU A 98 0.06 -4.93 -13.09
C LEU A 98 -0.67 -5.65 -11.95
N LEU A 99 -1.12 -4.94 -10.91
CA LEU A 99 -1.91 -5.56 -9.85
C LEU A 99 -3.31 -5.97 -10.33
N THR A 100 -3.80 -5.32 -11.39
CA THR A 100 -5.14 -5.54 -11.95
C THR A 100 -5.08 -6.25 -13.29
N LEU A 101 -4.08 -5.94 -14.12
CA LEU A 101 -3.98 -6.39 -15.52
C LEU A 101 -2.84 -7.39 -15.77
N GLY A 102 -2.12 -7.81 -14.72
CA GLY A 102 -0.95 -8.69 -14.79
C GLY A 102 -1.25 -10.16 -14.51
#